data_AF-A0A0A8F2J2-F1
#
_entry.id   AF-A0A0A8F2J2-F1
#
_cell.length_a   1.000
_cell.length_b   1.000
_cell.length_c   1.000
_cell.angle_alpha   90.00
_cell.angle_beta   90.00
_cell.angle_gamma   90.00
#
_symmetry.space_group_name_H-M   'P 1'
#
loop_
_entity.id
_entity.type
_entity.pdbx_description
1 polymer ?
#
loop_
_entity_poly.entity_id
_entity_poly.type
_entity_poly.pdbx_seq_one_letter_code
_entity_poly.pdbx_strand_id
1 'polypeptide(L)'
;MSKHRRTRNYRRITVAALAVAAVGVPSVAMACRGEQPYEARHLHHHRTGTASAAPAAAPKAAASTAPTSGATARVLELVNKERGKAGCSPLALNTKLTKAAQAHSKDMADHHTMSHTGSDGSDPGARLAKAGYHWNSYGENVAYGYATPESVMAGWMSSPGHKRNILDCSFKEIGVGLAQPDNYWTQDFGTAS
;
A
#
# COMPACT_ATOMS: atom_id res chain seq x y z
N MET A 1 -68.40 -9.92 51.52
CA MET A 1 -67.62 -8.68 51.36
C MET A 1 -66.14 -8.99 51.51
N SER A 2 -65.42 -9.30 50.42
CA SER A 2 -63.98 -9.59 50.47
C SER A 2 -63.20 -8.53 49.70
N LYS A 3 -62.34 -7.83 50.43
CA LYS A 3 -61.58 -6.66 49.99
C LYS A 3 -60.44 -7.06 49.05
N HIS A 4 -60.27 -6.27 47.99
CA HIS A 4 -59.14 -6.27 47.07
C HIS A 4 -57.78 -6.18 47.80
N ARG A 5 -56.81 -6.99 47.36
CA ARG A 5 -55.39 -6.60 47.43
C ARG A 5 -54.68 -7.01 46.14
N ARG A 6 -54.40 -6.02 45.29
CA ARG A 6 -53.57 -6.16 44.07
C ARG A 6 -52.12 -6.38 44.49
N THR A 7 -51.51 -7.47 44.07
CA THR A 7 -50.07 -7.71 44.19
C THR A 7 -49.34 -7.00 43.04
N ARG A 8 -48.36 -6.15 43.38
CA ARG A 8 -47.51 -5.41 42.43
C ARG A 8 -46.23 -6.21 42.24
N ASN A 9 -46.11 -6.95 41.14
CA ASN A 9 -44.90 -7.68 40.79
C ASN A 9 -43.96 -6.74 40.01
N TYR A 10 -42.86 -6.31 40.64
CA TYR A 10 -41.79 -5.58 39.97
C TYR A 10 -40.93 -6.54 39.14
N ARG A 11 -40.85 -6.28 37.83
CA ARG A 11 -39.97 -6.97 36.88
C ARG A 11 -38.50 -6.60 37.19
N ARG A 12 -37.69 -7.59 37.54
CA ARG A 12 -36.22 -7.46 37.51
C ARG A 12 -35.75 -7.77 36.10
N ILE A 13 -35.35 -6.75 35.35
CA ILE A 13 -34.67 -6.90 34.07
C ILE A 13 -33.17 -7.03 34.38
N THR A 14 -32.64 -8.23 34.21
CA THR A 14 -31.20 -8.50 34.34
C THR A 14 -30.52 -8.06 33.04
N VAL A 15 -29.81 -6.92 33.07
CA VAL A 15 -28.93 -6.52 31.97
C VAL A 15 -27.59 -7.21 32.18
N ALA A 16 -27.30 -8.23 31.39
CA ALA A 16 -25.96 -8.81 31.32
C ALA A 16 -25.08 -7.88 30.47
N ALA A 17 -24.17 -7.16 31.13
CA ALA A 17 -23.15 -6.36 30.47
C ALA A 17 -22.09 -7.29 29.85
N LEU A 18 -21.92 -7.17 28.53
CA LEU A 18 -20.82 -7.76 27.76
C LEU A 18 -19.49 -7.19 28.25
N ALA A 19 -18.61 -8.05 28.76
CA ALA A 19 -17.21 -7.70 28.97
C ALA A 19 -16.42 -8.04 27.70
N VAL A 20 -16.17 -7.04 26.85
CA VAL A 20 -15.12 -7.11 25.81
C VAL A 20 -13.83 -6.61 26.44
N ALA A 21 -12.95 -7.53 26.81
CA ALA A 21 -11.57 -7.19 27.16
C ALA A 21 -10.66 -7.61 26.00
N ALA A 22 -10.47 -6.70 25.04
CA ALA A 22 -9.35 -6.76 24.11
C ALA A 22 -8.37 -5.65 24.52
N VAL A 23 -7.48 -5.96 25.46
CA VAL A 23 -6.30 -5.12 25.73
C VAL A 23 -5.27 -5.50 24.67
N GLY A 24 -5.43 -4.94 23.46
CA GLY A 24 -4.38 -4.95 22.46
C GLY A 24 -3.34 -3.91 22.85
N VAL A 25 -2.17 -4.36 23.30
CA VAL A 25 -0.99 -3.50 23.45
C VAL A 25 -0.71 -2.84 22.09
N PRO A 26 -0.54 -1.51 22.01
CA PRO A 26 -0.31 -0.84 20.74
C PRO A 26 1.06 -1.22 20.21
N SER A 27 1.12 -2.12 19.22
CA SER A 27 2.31 -2.24 18.38
C SER A 27 2.56 -0.86 17.77
N VAL A 28 3.79 -0.36 17.89
CA VAL A 28 4.27 0.91 17.32
C VAL A 28 4.42 0.75 15.80
N ALA A 29 3.33 0.37 15.14
CA ALA A 29 3.26 0.24 13.71
C ALA A 29 2.97 1.62 13.13
N MET A 30 3.91 2.14 12.35
CA MET A 30 3.83 3.48 11.79
C MET A 30 3.81 3.37 10.27
N ALA A 31 2.80 3.97 9.65
CA ALA A 31 2.86 4.38 8.27
C ALA A 31 3.07 5.90 8.28
N CYS A 32 3.82 6.47 7.33
CA CYS A 32 3.93 7.92 7.20
C CYS A 32 2.54 8.57 7.25
N ARG A 33 2.23 9.28 8.34
CA ARG A 33 1.05 10.15 8.38
C ARG A 33 1.45 11.41 7.63
N GLY A 34 0.97 11.50 6.40
CA GLY A 34 1.43 12.50 5.45
C GLY A 34 1.09 13.92 5.89
N GLU A 35 2.12 14.75 5.89
CA GLU A 35 2.10 16.12 5.37
C GLU A 35 3.50 16.42 4.86
N GLN A 36 3.73 16.24 3.57
CA GLN A 36 4.70 17.01 2.78
C GLN A 36 4.17 17.00 1.33
N PRO A 37 3.96 18.18 0.70
CA PRO A 37 3.60 18.24 -0.71
C PRO A 37 4.83 17.85 -1.51
N TYR A 38 4.83 16.67 -2.12
CA TYR A 38 5.67 16.49 -3.29
C TYR A 38 5.01 17.31 -4.39
N GLU A 39 5.49 18.54 -4.55
CA GLU A 39 5.22 19.35 -5.73
C GLU A 39 5.67 18.52 -6.93
N ALA A 40 4.71 18.00 -7.68
CA ALA A 40 4.93 17.46 -8.99
C ALA A 40 5.49 18.61 -9.84
N ARG A 41 6.82 18.68 -9.95
CA ARG A 41 7.50 19.65 -10.82
C ARG A 41 7.15 19.30 -12.27
N HIS A 42 6.09 19.94 -12.76
CA HIS A 42 5.79 20.10 -14.16
C HIS A 42 6.93 20.89 -14.82
N LEU A 43 7.94 20.20 -15.34
CA LEU A 43 8.85 20.78 -16.33
C LEU A 43 8.16 20.72 -17.70
N HIS A 44 7.45 21.80 -18.03
CA HIS A 44 7.06 22.09 -19.39
C HIS A 44 8.30 22.43 -20.22
N HIS A 45 8.75 21.50 -21.05
CA HIS A 45 9.57 21.80 -22.21
C HIS A 45 8.73 21.66 -23.47
N HIS A 46 8.29 22.81 -24.00
CA HIS A 46 7.80 22.92 -25.36
C HIS A 46 8.97 22.66 -26.31
N ARG A 47 8.86 21.60 -27.12
CA ARG A 47 9.59 21.51 -28.38
C ARG A 47 8.71 20.85 -29.42
N THR A 48 8.22 21.68 -30.34
CA THR A 48 7.57 21.28 -31.58
C THR A 48 8.56 20.54 -32.47
N GLY A 49 8.18 19.36 -32.95
CA GLY A 49 8.91 18.60 -33.96
C GLY A 49 8.02 17.48 -34.50
N THR A 50 7.48 17.69 -35.69
CA THR A 50 6.70 16.74 -36.48
C THR A 50 7.61 15.70 -37.15
N ALA A 51 7.29 14.41 -37.03
CA ALA A 51 7.52 13.40 -38.09
C ALA A 51 6.73 12.12 -37.81
N SER A 52 6.09 11.60 -38.85
CA SER A 52 5.23 10.42 -38.92
C SER A 52 6.02 9.22 -39.45
N ALA A 53 5.86 8.03 -38.86
CA ALA A 53 6.01 6.73 -39.53
C ALA A 53 5.43 5.56 -38.69
N ALA A 54 4.36 4.94 -39.24
CA ALA A 54 3.92 3.53 -39.31
C ALA A 54 4.32 2.45 -38.25
N PRO A 55 3.50 1.37 -38.08
CA PRO A 55 3.35 0.64 -36.83
C PRO A 55 4.34 -0.53 -36.70
N ALA A 56 5.05 -0.58 -35.56
CA ALA A 56 5.79 -1.77 -35.13
C ALA A 56 4.94 -2.53 -34.10
N ALA A 57 4.63 -3.79 -34.42
CA ALA A 57 3.95 -4.72 -33.53
C ALA A 57 4.79 -4.93 -32.26
N ALA A 58 4.24 -4.51 -31.11
CA ALA A 58 4.83 -4.79 -29.81
C ALA A 58 4.63 -6.29 -29.48
N PRO A 59 5.66 -7.01 -29.01
CA PRO A 59 5.42 -8.29 -28.37
C PRO A 59 4.68 -8.01 -27.06
N LYS A 60 3.44 -8.52 -26.96
CA LYS A 60 2.65 -8.53 -25.75
C LYS A 60 3.42 -9.36 -24.70
N ALA A 61 4.20 -8.70 -23.86
CA ALA A 61 4.79 -9.33 -22.69
C ALA A 61 3.65 -9.89 -21.84
N ALA A 62 3.55 -11.21 -21.80
CA ALA A 62 2.58 -11.91 -21.00
C ALA A 62 2.83 -11.58 -19.53
N ALA A 63 1.90 -10.85 -18.91
CA ALA A 63 1.83 -10.73 -17.47
C ALA A 63 1.74 -12.14 -16.88
N SER A 64 2.75 -12.54 -16.10
CA SER A 64 2.77 -13.84 -15.45
C SER A 64 1.74 -13.84 -14.31
N THR A 65 0.67 -14.63 -14.44
CA THR A 65 -0.41 -14.77 -13.46
C THR A 65 -0.20 -15.94 -12.50
N ALA A 66 1.04 -16.25 -12.12
CA ALA A 66 1.30 -17.26 -11.09
C ALA A 66 0.98 -16.68 -9.69
N PRO A 67 0.28 -17.41 -8.79
CA PRO A 67 0.13 -16.99 -7.42
C PRO A 67 1.52 -17.03 -6.77
N THR A 68 2.09 -15.86 -6.52
CA THR A 68 3.27 -15.74 -5.68
C THR A 68 2.82 -16.13 -4.27
N SER A 69 3.52 -17.03 -3.58
CA SER A 69 3.20 -17.37 -2.19
C SER A 69 3.99 -16.45 -1.24
N GLY A 70 3.42 -16.13 -0.09
CA GLY A 70 4.08 -15.33 0.95
C GLY A 70 3.46 -13.96 1.21
N ALA A 71 4.05 -13.23 2.16
CA ALA A 71 3.46 -12.01 2.71
C ALA A 71 3.35 -10.86 1.68
N THR A 72 4.36 -10.68 0.83
CA THR A 72 4.36 -9.65 -0.23
C THR A 72 3.32 -9.94 -1.32
N ALA A 73 3.12 -11.20 -1.66
CA ALA A 73 2.07 -11.60 -2.60
C ALA A 73 0.67 -11.40 -2.02
N ARG A 74 0.50 -11.68 -0.73
CA ARG A 74 -0.75 -11.38 -0.04
C ARG A 74 -1.08 -9.88 -0.04
N VAL A 75 -0.07 -9.01 0.10
CA VAL A 75 -0.26 -7.56 -0.05
C VAL A 75 -0.77 -7.22 -1.47
N LEU A 76 -0.21 -7.82 -2.52
CA LEU A 76 -0.69 -7.60 -3.89
C LEU A 76 -2.17 -7.98 -4.07
N GLU A 77 -2.58 -9.15 -3.55
CA GLU A 77 -3.98 -9.56 -3.57
C GLU A 77 -4.90 -8.54 -2.89
N LEU A 78 -4.50 -8.05 -1.71
CA LEU A 78 -5.26 -7.07 -0.94
C LEU A 78 -5.34 -5.72 -1.67
N VAL A 79 -4.23 -5.26 -2.27
CA VAL A 79 -4.21 -4.06 -3.12
C VAL A 79 -5.20 -4.20 -4.27
N ASN A 80 -5.14 -5.32 -5.00
CA ASN A 80 -6.02 -5.55 -6.14
C ASN A 80 -7.49 -5.71 -5.74
N LYS A 81 -7.77 -6.22 -4.53
CA LYS A 81 -9.11 -6.24 -3.95
C LYS A 81 -9.64 -4.83 -3.69
N GLU A 82 -8.84 -3.94 -3.09
CA GLU A 82 -9.26 -2.54 -2.87
C GLU A 82 -9.42 -1.78 -4.19
N ARG A 83 -8.53 -1.99 -5.15
CA ARG A 83 -8.62 -1.41 -6.49
C ARG A 83 -9.88 -1.85 -7.23
N GLY A 84 -10.26 -3.12 -7.13
CA GLY A 84 -11.50 -3.64 -7.70
C GLY A 84 -12.75 -2.95 -7.15
N LYS A 85 -12.79 -2.65 -5.84
CA LYS A 85 -13.89 -1.87 -5.23
C LYS A 85 -13.96 -0.44 -5.75
N ALA A 86 -12.82 0.14 -6.12
CA ALA A 86 -12.72 1.49 -6.68
C ALA A 86 -12.91 1.53 -8.21
N GLY A 87 -13.14 0.39 -8.87
CA GLY A 87 -13.28 0.31 -10.33
C GLY A 87 -11.95 0.41 -11.11
N CYS A 88 -10.80 0.34 -10.43
CA CYS A 88 -9.50 0.29 -11.11
C CYS A 88 -9.18 -1.13 -11.59
N SER A 89 -8.43 -1.22 -12.70
CA SER A 89 -7.81 -2.50 -13.12
C SER A 89 -6.80 -2.99 -12.07
N PRO A 90 -6.64 -4.32 -11.91
CA PRO A 90 -5.62 -4.88 -11.04
C PRO A 90 -4.22 -4.50 -11.54
N LEU A 91 -3.30 -4.30 -10.60
CA LEU A 91 -1.88 -4.10 -10.87
C LEU A 91 -1.21 -5.45 -11.15
N ALA A 92 -0.28 -5.45 -12.11
CA ALA A 92 0.61 -6.58 -12.38
C ALA A 92 1.89 -6.47 -11.54
N LEU A 93 2.37 -7.60 -11.00
CA LEU A 93 3.66 -7.63 -10.32
C LEU A 93 4.79 -7.41 -11.34
N ASN A 94 5.69 -6.45 -11.09
CA ASN A 94 6.86 -6.19 -11.91
C ASN A 94 8.14 -6.48 -11.13
N THR A 95 9.01 -7.33 -11.66
CA THR A 95 10.22 -7.79 -10.97
C THR A 95 11.24 -6.68 -10.71
N LYS A 96 11.28 -5.64 -11.55
CA LYS A 96 12.18 -4.49 -11.38
C LYS A 96 11.68 -3.58 -10.26
N LEU A 97 10.38 -3.32 -10.21
CA LEU A 97 9.75 -2.63 -9.07
C LEU A 97 9.97 -3.43 -7.78
N THR A 98 9.75 -4.75 -7.80
CA THR A 98 9.96 -5.61 -6.62
C THR A 98 11.41 -5.56 -6.14
N LYS A 99 12.38 -5.54 -7.07
CA LYS A 99 13.81 -5.40 -6.72
C LYS A 99 14.08 -4.07 -6.01
N ALA A 100 13.52 -2.96 -6.50
CA ALA A 100 13.67 -1.65 -5.86
C ALA A 100 13.02 -1.62 -4.47
N ALA A 101 11.76 -2.06 -4.37
CA ALA A 101 11.01 -2.11 -3.12
C ALA A 101 11.72 -2.98 -2.07
N GLN A 102 12.21 -4.16 -2.45
CA GLN A 102 12.93 -5.06 -1.55
C GLN A 102 14.26 -4.48 -1.08
N ALA A 103 15.00 -3.81 -1.97
CA ALA A 103 16.24 -3.14 -1.61
C ALA A 103 15.99 -1.98 -0.63
N HIS A 104 14.93 -1.19 -0.85
CA HIS A 104 14.56 -0.09 0.04
C HIS A 104 14.06 -0.57 1.40
N SER A 105 13.24 -1.62 1.44
CA SER A 105 12.85 -2.27 2.69
C SER A 105 14.08 -2.72 3.50
N LYS A 106 15.08 -3.32 2.83
CA LYS A 106 16.33 -3.72 3.47
C LYS A 106 17.13 -2.52 3.97
N ASP A 107 17.23 -1.46 3.17
CA ASP A 107 17.94 -0.25 3.56
C ASP A 107 17.33 0.39 4.82
N MET A 108 16.00 0.52 4.86
CA MET A 108 15.27 1.02 6.02
C MET A 108 15.49 0.13 7.26
N ALA A 109 15.49 -1.19 7.08
CA ALA A 109 15.71 -2.14 8.16
C ALA A 109 17.14 -2.09 8.71
N ASP A 110 18.14 -2.04 7.83
CA ASP A 110 19.57 -1.97 8.20
C ASP A 110 19.87 -0.67 8.99
N HIS A 111 19.17 0.42 8.66
CA HIS A 111 19.36 1.74 9.29
C HIS A 111 18.32 2.07 10.36
N HIS A 112 17.38 1.16 10.65
CA HIS A 112 16.30 1.33 11.63
C HIS A 112 15.53 2.65 11.45
N THR A 113 15.26 3.03 10.20
CA THR A 113 14.61 4.30 9.85
C THR A 113 13.59 4.09 8.74
N MET A 114 12.40 4.68 8.90
CA MET A 114 11.35 4.64 7.89
C MET A 114 11.31 5.97 7.15
N SER A 115 11.63 5.93 5.85
CA SER A 115 11.83 7.11 5.01
C SER A 115 11.55 6.77 3.55
N HIS A 116 11.12 7.76 2.76
CA HIS A 116 11.09 7.65 1.30
C HIS A 116 12.48 7.85 0.66
N THR A 117 13.39 8.52 1.36
CA THR A 117 14.79 8.72 0.95
C THR A 117 15.64 7.59 1.53
N GLY A 118 16.39 6.91 0.66
CA GLY A 118 17.34 5.88 1.07
C GLY A 118 18.51 6.46 1.85
N SER A 119 19.23 5.62 2.58
CA SER A 119 20.43 6.00 3.35
C SER A 119 21.54 6.60 2.48
N ASP A 120 21.57 6.24 1.19
CA ASP A 120 22.47 6.79 0.16
C ASP A 120 21.97 8.12 -0.45
N GLY A 121 20.86 8.67 0.06
CA GLY A 121 20.25 9.90 -0.43
C GLY A 121 19.36 9.72 -1.68
N SER A 122 19.20 8.49 -2.19
CA SER A 122 18.34 8.23 -3.34
C SER A 122 16.86 8.47 -3.03
N ASP A 123 16.16 9.11 -3.96
CA ASP A 123 14.69 9.14 -3.98
C ASP A 123 14.12 7.84 -4.62
N PRO A 124 12.80 7.58 -4.52
CA PRO A 124 12.22 6.37 -5.09
C PRO A 124 12.46 6.25 -6.60
N GLY A 125 12.30 7.34 -7.36
CA GLY A 125 12.49 7.35 -8.80
C GLY A 125 13.92 6.92 -9.22
N ALA A 126 14.93 7.37 -8.48
CA ALA A 126 16.32 6.97 -8.67
C ALA A 126 16.54 5.48 -8.35
N ARG A 127 15.93 4.96 -7.28
CA ARG A 127 15.98 3.52 -6.95
C ARG A 127 15.32 2.65 -8.01
N LEU A 128 14.17 3.09 -8.54
CA LEU A 128 13.47 2.43 -9.65
C LEU A 128 14.34 2.36 -10.91
N ALA A 129 14.96 3.49 -11.28
CA ALA A 129 15.87 3.56 -12.43
C ALA A 129 17.11 2.66 -12.23
N LYS A 130 17.71 2.66 -11.04
CA LYS A 130 18.84 1.79 -10.66
C LYS A 130 18.46 0.30 -10.71
N ALA A 131 17.20 -0.05 -10.45
CA ALA A 131 16.67 -1.39 -10.61
C ALA A 131 16.35 -1.75 -12.08
N GLY A 132 16.50 -0.80 -13.01
CA GLY A 132 16.25 -0.97 -14.44
C GLY A 132 14.79 -0.74 -14.86
N TYR A 133 13.97 -0.14 -13.99
CA TYR A 133 12.61 0.26 -14.31
C TYR A 133 12.59 1.70 -14.81
N HIS A 134 12.36 1.87 -16.11
CA HIS A 134 12.13 3.18 -16.72
C HIS A 134 10.64 3.50 -16.63
N TRP A 135 10.31 4.67 -16.11
CA TRP A 135 8.95 5.01 -15.69
C TRP A 135 8.47 6.32 -16.32
N ASN A 136 7.18 6.37 -16.66
CA ASN A 136 6.45 7.60 -16.98
C ASN A 136 5.87 8.24 -15.72
N SER A 137 5.36 7.40 -14.81
CA SER A 137 4.89 7.78 -13.49
C SER A 137 5.27 6.72 -12.48
N TYR A 138 5.46 7.13 -11.22
CA TYR A 138 5.71 6.23 -10.11
C TYR A 138 5.06 6.75 -8.82
N GLY A 139 4.94 5.86 -7.83
CA GLY A 139 4.54 6.20 -6.47
C GLY A 139 5.14 5.21 -5.49
N GLU A 140 5.29 5.60 -4.23
CA GLU A 140 5.81 4.73 -3.17
C GLU A 140 4.94 4.83 -1.92
N ASN A 141 4.68 3.69 -1.28
CA ASN A 141 4.21 3.62 0.10
C ASN A 141 5.24 2.88 0.96
N VAL A 142 5.55 3.41 2.14
CA VAL A 142 6.40 2.74 3.13
C VAL A 142 5.67 2.59 4.47
N ALA A 143 6.00 1.55 5.21
CA ALA A 143 5.51 1.32 6.58
C ALA A 143 6.47 0.41 7.35
N TYR A 144 6.43 0.45 8.68
CA TYR A 144 7.14 -0.52 9.51
C TYR A 144 6.34 -0.92 10.74
N GLY A 145 6.70 -2.03 11.38
CA GLY A 145 6.10 -2.50 12.63
C GLY A 145 4.78 -3.26 12.48
N TYR A 146 4.25 -3.37 11.26
CA TYR A 146 3.06 -4.16 10.96
C TYR A 146 3.44 -5.64 10.77
N ALA A 147 2.86 -6.51 11.59
CA ALA A 147 3.20 -7.94 11.63
C ALA A 147 2.59 -8.76 10.49
N THR A 148 1.51 -8.29 9.87
CA THR A 148 0.78 -9.04 8.84
C THR A 148 0.44 -8.19 7.61
N PRO A 149 0.33 -8.82 6.42
CA PRO A 149 -0.18 -8.17 5.20
C PRO A 149 -1.50 -7.43 5.41
N GLU A 150 -2.44 -8.02 6.16
CA GLU A 150 -3.74 -7.41 6.47
C GLU A 150 -3.57 -6.14 7.32
N SER A 151 -2.70 -6.18 8.33
CA SER A 151 -2.48 -5.04 9.21
C SER A 151 -1.81 -3.86 8.50
N VAL A 152 -0.78 -4.12 7.68
CA VAL A 152 -0.11 -3.05 6.91
C VAL A 152 -1.04 -2.47 5.84
N MET A 153 -1.85 -3.31 5.19
CA MET A 153 -2.83 -2.84 4.22
C MET A 153 -3.88 -1.94 4.87
N ALA A 154 -4.39 -2.30 6.05
CA ALA A 154 -5.30 -1.45 6.80
C ALA A 154 -4.63 -0.11 7.17
N GLY A 155 -3.36 -0.14 7.58
CA GLY A 155 -2.55 1.05 7.84
C GLY A 155 -2.47 1.99 6.62
N TRP A 156 -2.09 1.48 5.46
CA TRP A 156 -2.04 2.27 4.22
C TRP A 156 -3.42 2.80 3.82
N MET A 157 -4.49 2.00 3.87
CA MET A 157 -5.84 2.43 3.48
C MET A 157 -6.44 3.48 4.42
N SER A 158 -5.97 3.55 5.66
CA SER A 158 -6.36 4.59 6.63
C SER A 158 -5.63 5.93 6.44
N SER A 159 -4.52 5.94 5.68
CA SER A 159 -3.74 7.14 5.39
C SER A 159 -4.15 7.72 4.02
N PRO A 160 -4.64 8.96 3.93
CA PRO A 160 -5.08 9.55 2.65
C PRO A 160 -3.99 9.55 1.57
N GLY A 161 -2.73 9.80 1.94
CA GLY A 161 -1.60 9.80 1.01
C GLY A 161 -1.33 8.41 0.40
N HIS A 162 -1.23 7.39 1.25
CA HIS A 162 -0.97 6.02 0.79
C HIS A 162 -2.16 5.42 0.03
N LYS A 163 -3.38 5.69 0.51
CA LYS A 163 -4.62 5.29 -0.17
C LYS A 163 -4.70 5.87 -1.57
N ARG A 164 -4.29 7.13 -1.77
CA ARG A 164 -4.26 7.76 -3.09
C ARG A 164 -3.35 6.98 -4.04
N ASN A 165 -2.16 6.57 -3.62
CA ASN A 165 -1.26 5.76 -4.46
C ASN A 165 -1.88 4.40 -4.82
N ILE A 166 -2.45 3.69 -3.84
CA ILE A 166 -3.09 2.37 -4.04
C ILE A 166 -4.25 2.45 -5.04
N LEU A 167 -5.07 3.50 -4.93
CA LEU A 167 -6.29 3.68 -5.72
C LEU A 167 -6.10 4.54 -6.98
N ASP A 168 -4.87 4.94 -7.31
CA ASP A 168 -4.60 5.61 -8.57
C ASP A 168 -4.70 4.60 -9.73
N CYS A 169 -5.79 4.71 -10.51
CA CYS A 169 -6.04 3.81 -11.63
C CYS A 169 -5.05 4.00 -12.81
N SER A 170 -4.23 5.05 -12.79
CA SER A 170 -3.20 5.29 -13.81
C SER A 170 -2.04 4.29 -13.71
N PHE A 171 -1.70 3.83 -12.49
CA PHE A 171 -0.70 2.79 -12.29
C PHE A 171 -1.15 1.45 -12.86
N LYS A 172 -0.19 0.73 -13.44
CA LYS A 172 -0.40 -0.59 -14.06
C LYS A 172 0.41 -1.69 -13.40
N GLU A 173 1.50 -1.32 -12.74
CA GLU A 173 2.48 -2.25 -12.20
C GLU A 173 2.78 -1.93 -10.74
N ILE A 174 3.20 -2.96 -10.00
CA ILE A 174 3.61 -2.84 -8.60
C ILE A 174 4.79 -3.76 -8.29
N GLY A 175 5.64 -3.33 -7.37
CA GLY A 175 6.60 -4.14 -6.64
C GLY A 175 6.34 -4.06 -5.15
N VAL A 176 6.57 -5.16 -4.42
CA VAL A 176 6.39 -5.20 -2.96
C VAL A 176 7.62 -5.80 -2.30
N GLY A 177 8.18 -5.06 -1.32
CA GLY A 177 9.31 -5.48 -0.50
C GLY A 177 8.91 -5.68 0.96
N LEU A 178 9.61 -6.60 1.63
CA LEU A 178 9.54 -6.81 3.09
C LEU A 178 10.93 -7.16 3.62
N ALA A 179 11.40 -6.46 4.66
CA ALA A 179 12.66 -6.78 5.33
C ALA A 179 12.53 -6.78 6.86
N GLN A 180 13.47 -7.49 7.49
CA GLN A 180 13.64 -7.57 8.95
C GLN A 180 14.92 -6.85 9.37
N PRO A 181 15.04 -6.39 10.63
CA PRO A 181 14.07 -6.52 11.74
C PRO A 181 12.81 -5.64 11.59
N ASP A 182 11.82 -5.82 12.48
CA ASP A 182 10.63 -4.96 12.65
C ASP A 182 9.67 -4.81 11.46
N ASN A 183 9.76 -5.69 10.46
CA ASN A 183 8.91 -5.70 9.26
C ASN A 183 8.83 -4.32 8.57
N TYR A 184 9.89 -3.93 7.85
CA TYR A 184 9.86 -2.78 6.95
C TYR A 184 9.24 -3.19 5.62
N TRP A 185 8.21 -2.46 5.19
CA TRP A 185 7.43 -2.70 3.99
C TRP A 185 7.59 -1.56 3.00
N THR A 186 7.69 -1.90 1.71
CA THR A 186 7.65 -0.95 0.61
C THR A 186 6.69 -1.43 -0.47
N GLN A 187 5.83 -0.55 -0.98
CA GLN A 187 5.10 -0.72 -2.23
C GLN A 187 5.60 0.31 -3.23
N ASP A 188 6.14 -0.14 -4.35
CA ASP A 188 6.48 0.71 -5.48
C ASP A 188 5.46 0.53 -6.60
N PHE A 189 4.83 1.61 -7.04
CA PHE A 189 3.85 1.64 -8.12
C PHE A 189 4.47 2.26 -9.37
N GLY A 190 4.06 1.81 -10.55
CA GLY A 190 4.58 2.36 -11.78
C GLY A 190 3.70 2.18 -13.01
N THR A 191 4.01 3.01 -13.99
CA THR A 191 3.69 2.77 -15.41
C THR A 191 4.98 2.95 -16.20
N ALA A 192 5.37 1.91 -16.95
CA ALA A 192 6.60 1.93 -17.72
C ALA A 192 6.59 3.04 -18.79
N SER A 193 7.79 3.58 -19.08
CA SER A 193 8.05 4.52 -20.19
C SER A 193 8.44 3.83 -21.48
#